data_AF-A0A1R0V810-F1
#
_entry.id   AF-A0A1R0V810-F1
#
_cell.length_a   1.000
_cell.length_b   1.000
_cell.length_c   1.000
_cell.angle_alpha   90.00
_cell.angle_beta   90.00
_cell.angle_gamma   90.00
#
_symmetry.space_group_name_H-M   'P 1'
#
loop_
_entity.id
_entity.type
_entity.pdbx_description
1 polymer ?
#
loop_
_entity_poly.entity_id
_entity_poly.type
_entity_poly.pdbx_seq_one_letter_code
_entity_poly.pdbx_strand_id
1 'polypeptide(L)'
;MSSRAVAKAPGPTPDALVALRNSRLWEAHAQHCTGAERDHAVWAAAQWSRTHQMLMASTPGTRRVPLRRGAVEPKMSAGSYVYLVVVGGVLLFVLGSSVWHLFS
;
A
#
# COMPACT_ATOMS: atom_id res chain seq x y z
N MET A 1 -37.02 9.54 36.76
CA MET A 1 -37.05 9.54 35.28
C MET A 1 -35.61 9.72 34.81
N SER A 2 -34.95 8.64 34.38
CA SER A 2 -33.54 8.68 33.97
C SER A 2 -33.46 9.15 32.52
N SER A 3 -32.95 10.37 32.31
CA SER A 3 -32.72 10.93 30.97
C SER A 3 -31.62 10.11 30.29
N ARG A 4 -31.99 9.26 29.33
CA ARG A 4 -31.03 8.64 28.41
C ARG A 4 -30.47 9.76 27.54
N ALA A 5 -29.31 10.31 27.92
CA ALA A 5 -28.50 11.11 27.04
C ALA A 5 -28.13 10.23 25.83
N VAL A 6 -28.80 10.47 24.70
CA VAL A 6 -28.39 9.91 23.41
C VAL A 6 -27.05 10.57 23.08
N ALA A 7 -25.96 9.88 23.39
CA ALA A 7 -24.63 10.31 22.99
C ALA A 7 -24.63 10.43 21.46
N LYS A 8 -24.67 11.67 20.97
CA LYS A 8 -24.52 11.97 19.54
C LYS A 8 -23.17 11.39 19.14
N ALA A 9 -23.18 10.39 18.25
CA ALA A 9 -21.95 9.81 17.75
C ALA A 9 -21.06 10.96 17.23
N PRO A 10 -19.79 11.03 17.64
CA PRO A 10 -18.89 12.07 17.16
C PRO A 10 -18.90 12.03 15.63
N GLY A 11 -19.09 13.19 15.01
CA GLY A 11 -19.09 13.31 13.56
C GLY A 11 -17.77 12.80 12.97
N PRO A 12 -17.76 12.49 11.66
CA PRO A 12 -16.58 12.00 10.99
C PRO A 12 -15.41 12.97 11.16
N THR A 13 -14.26 12.48 11.62
CA THR A 13 -13.05 13.31 11.71
C THR A 13 -12.58 13.70 10.30
N PRO A 14 -11.91 14.85 10.11
CA PRO A 14 -11.39 15.25 8.80
C PRO A 14 -10.52 14.17 8.15
N ASP A 15 -9.66 13.51 8.93
CA ASP A 15 -8.79 12.43 8.45
C ASP A 15 -9.59 11.22 7.95
N ALA A 16 -10.72 10.93 8.59
CA ALA A 16 -11.58 9.84 8.16
C ALA A 16 -12.25 10.17 6.81
N LEU A 17 -12.66 11.42 6.60
CA LEU A 17 -13.17 11.86 5.29
C LEU A 17 -12.11 11.74 4.19
N VAL A 18 -10.85 12.06 4.50
CA VAL A 18 -9.74 11.87 3.55
C VAL A 18 -9.53 10.38 3.23
N ALA A 19 -9.56 9.52 4.25
CA ALA A 19 -9.43 8.08 4.04
C ALA A 19 -10.56 7.51 3.17
N LEU A 20 -11.81 7.97 3.40
CA LEU A 20 -12.96 7.58 2.58
C LEU A 20 -12.86 8.09 1.14
N ARG A 21 -12.37 9.33 0.94
CA ARG A 21 -12.14 9.87 -0.41
C ARG A 21 -11.09 9.03 -1.16
N ASN A 22 -9.96 8.74 -0.50
CA ASN A 22 -8.88 7.97 -1.11
C ASN A 22 -9.32 6.54 -1.45
N SER A 23 -10.12 5.88 -0.60
CA SER A 23 -10.65 4.55 -0.93
C SER A 23 -11.47 4.58 -2.21
N ARG A 24 -12.37 5.56 -2.36
CA ARG A 24 -13.20 5.70 -3.58
C ARG A 24 -12.39 6.03 -4.83
N LEU A 25 -11.34 6.84 -4.70
CA LEU A 25 -10.45 7.14 -5.83
C LEU A 25 -9.73 5.88 -6.33
N TRP A 26 -9.24 5.04 -5.42
CA TRP A 26 -8.59 3.78 -5.79
C TRP A 26 -9.58 2.75 -6.34
N GLU A 27 -10.82 2.70 -5.84
CA GLU A 27 -11.89 1.87 -6.42
C GLU A 27 -12.22 2.30 -7.86
N ALA A 28 -12.36 3.61 -8.10
CA ALA A 28 -12.58 4.12 -9.45
C ALA A 28 -11.39 3.81 -10.36
N HIS A 29 -10.16 3.97 -9.87
CA HIS A 29 -8.96 3.63 -10.61
C HIS A 29 -8.91 2.13 -10.96
N ALA A 30 -9.29 1.25 -10.03
CA ALA A 30 -9.35 -0.20 -10.27
C ALA A 30 -10.36 -0.59 -11.38
N GLN A 31 -11.40 0.21 -11.61
CA GLN A 31 -12.35 -0.02 -12.70
C GLN A 31 -11.75 0.30 -14.08
N HIS A 32 -10.75 1.18 -14.14
CA HIS A 32 -10.08 1.57 -15.37
C HIS A 32 -8.78 0.78 -15.64
N CYS A 33 -8.24 0.10 -14.64
CA CYS A 33 -7.02 -0.71 -14.75
C CYS A 33 -7.31 -2.19 -14.99
N THR A 34 -6.30 -2.93 -15.47
CA THR A 34 -6.35 -4.40 -15.63
C THR A 34 -5.09 -5.06 -15.07
N GLY A 35 -5.15 -6.38 -14.84
CA GLY A 35 -4.00 -7.16 -14.33
C GLY A 35 -3.47 -6.67 -12.98
N ALA A 36 -2.14 -6.67 -12.83
CA ALA A 36 -1.46 -6.33 -11.59
C ALA A 36 -1.77 -4.90 -11.08
N GLU A 37 -2.00 -3.95 -11.98
CA GLU A 37 -2.38 -2.57 -11.61
C GLU A 37 -3.75 -2.52 -10.95
N ARG A 38 -4.71 -3.32 -11.47
CA ARG A 38 -6.03 -3.45 -10.85
C ARG A 38 -5.93 -4.09 -9.47
N ASP A 39 -5.15 -5.14 -9.32
CA ASP A 39 -4.99 -5.83 -8.03
C ASP A 39 -4.37 -4.88 -6.99
N HIS A 40 -3.37 -4.09 -7.38
CA HIS A 40 -2.78 -3.06 -6.53
C HIS A 40 -3.80 -1.96 -6.17
N ALA A 41 -4.60 -1.49 -7.13
CA ALA A 41 -5.63 -0.49 -6.89
C ALA A 41 -6.72 -1.00 -5.92
N VAL A 42 -7.17 -2.26 -6.07
CA VAL A 42 -8.11 -2.90 -5.14
C VAL A 42 -7.49 -3.03 -3.75
N TRP A 43 -6.22 -3.43 -3.66
CA TRP A 43 -5.52 -3.52 -2.39
C TRP A 43 -5.41 -2.15 -1.70
N ALA A 44 -5.04 -1.10 -2.45
CA ALA A 44 -4.95 0.26 -1.94
C ALA A 44 -6.32 0.78 -1.45
N ALA A 45 -7.39 0.51 -2.21
CA ALA A 45 -8.76 0.83 -1.78
C ALA A 45 -9.13 0.17 -0.45
N ALA A 46 -8.83 -1.12 -0.30
CA ALA A 46 -9.09 -1.87 0.93
C ALA A 46 -8.31 -1.31 2.13
N GLN A 47 -7.05 -0.92 1.92
CA GLN A 47 -6.20 -0.31 2.95
C GLN A 47 -6.79 1.02 3.47
N TRP A 48 -7.23 1.89 2.55
CA TRP A 48 -7.85 3.16 2.90
C TRP A 48 -9.22 2.99 3.58
N SER A 49 -10.02 2.02 3.13
CA SER A 49 -11.30 1.68 3.76
C SER A 49 -11.13 1.21 5.21
N ARG A 50 -10.13 0.34 5.47
CA ARG A 50 -9.77 -0.08 6.85
C ARG A 50 -9.32 1.11 7.70
N THR A 51 -8.54 2.02 7.13
CA THR A 51 -8.09 3.23 7.83
C THR A 51 -9.27 4.12 8.22
N HIS A 52 -10.23 4.33 7.31
CA HIS A 52 -11.47 5.04 7.60
C HIS A 52 -12.24 4.39 8.76
N GLN A 53 -12.41 3.07 8.75
CA GLN A 53 -13.07 2.34 9.84
C GLN A 53 -12.33 2.50 11.17
N MET A 54 -10.99 2.43 11.18
CA MET A 54 -10.20 2.65 12.39
C MET A 54 -10.36 4.05 12.94
N LEU A 55 -10.39 5.08 12.07
CA LEU A 55 -10.56 6.48 12.47
C LEU A 55 -11.97 6.77 12.98
N MET A 56 -13.00 6.12 12.41
CA MET A 56 -14.38 6.19 12.91
C MET A 56 -14.57 5.44 14.24
N ALA A 57 -13.85 4.34 14.43
CA ALA A 57 -13.91 3.54 15.65
C ALA A 57 -13.07 4.14 16.80
N SER A 58 -12.04 4.92 16.49
CA SER A 58 -11.24 5.60 17.51
C SER A 58 -12.00 6.79 18.07
N THR A 59 -12.49 6.66 19.30
CA THR A 59 -13.03 7.76 20.09
C THR A 59 -11.98 8.87 20.22
N PRO A 60 -12.35 10.16 20.05
CA PRO A 60 -11.40 11.27 20.20
C PRO A 60 -10.96 11.35 21.66
N GLY A 61 -9.81 10.77 21.98
CA GLY A 61 -9.26 10.82 23.34
C GLY A 61 -8.13 9.84 23.66
N THR A 62 -8.07 8.66 23.03
CA THR A 62 -7.29 7.56 23.65
C THR A 62 -6.30 6.83 22.75
N ARG A 63 -6.03 7.29 21.53
CA ARG A 63 -5.02 6.62 20.71
C ARG A 63 -4.18 7.61 19.93
N ARG A 64 -2.97 7.86 20.44
CA ARG A 64 -1.81 8.19 19.59
C ARG A 64 -1.57 6.98 18.69
N VAL A 65 -2.34 6.87 17.61
CA VAL A 65 -1.98 6.00 16.50
C VAL A 65 -0.71 6.61 15.93
N PRO A 66 0.44 5.92 15.94
CA PRO A 66 1.60 6.41 15.22
C PRO A 66 1.20 6.46 13.74
N LEU A 67 0.90 7.67 13.26
CA LEU A 67 0.88 7.97 11.84
C LEU A 67 2.26 7.52 11.32
N ARG A 68 2.31 6.35 10.69
CA ARG A 68 3.48 5.95 9.89
C ARG A 68 3.55 6.95 8.74
N ARG A 69 4.16 8.12 9.02
CA ARG A 69 4.59 9.09 8.01
C ARG A 69 5.54 8.35 7.09
N GLY A 70 5.04 7.94 5.94
CA GLY A 70 5.79 7.23 4.93
C GLY A 70 6.28 5.88 5.44
N ALA A 71 5.76 4.79 4.89
CA ALA A 71 6.69 3.71 4.60
C ALA A 71 7.74 4.34 3.69
N VAL A 72 8.86 4.77 4.27
CA VAL A 72 10.08 5.07 3.54
C VAL A 72 10.30 3.81 2.73
N GLU A 73 10.06 3.89 1.42
CA GLU A 73 10.44 2.80 0.54
C GLU A 73 11.87 2.42 0.92
N PRO A 74 12.16 1.13 1.12
CA PRO A 74 13.51 0.74 1.44
C PRO A 74 14.39 1.25 0.30
N LYS A 75 15.11 2.36 0.56
CA LYS A 75 16.06 2.94 -0.39
C LYS A 75 16.91 1.76 -0.84
N MET A 76 16.79 1.38 -2.12
CA MET A 76 17.60 0.31 -2.69
C MET A 76 19.05 0.64 -2.32
N SER A 77 19.62 -0.16 -1.41
CA SER A 77 21.00 -0.01 -1.02
C SER A 77 21.84 -0.17 -2.29
N ALA A 78 22.86 0.67 -2.48
CA ALA A 78 23.78 0.52 -3.60
C ALA A 78 24.32 -0.93 -3.71
N GLY A 79 24.43 -1.63 -2.57
CA GLY A 79 24.77 -3.06 -2.53
C GLY A 79 23.75 -3.96 -3.22
N SER A 80 22.46 -3.69 -3.13
CA SER A 80 21.42 -4.47 -3.84
C SER A 80 21.50 -4.27 -5.35
N TYR A 81 21.85 -3.07 -5.82
CA TYR A 81 22.04 -2.81 -7.25
C TYR A 81 23.28 -3.54 -7.79
N VAL A 82 24.41 -3.42 -7.10
CA VAL A 82 25.65 -4.13 -7.48
C VAL A 82 25.42 -5.64 -7.49
N TYR A 83 24.72 -6.17 -6.47
CA TYR A 83 24.37 -7.59 -6.43
C TYR A 83 23.54 -8.03 -7.64
N LEU A 84 22.50 -7.27 -8.02
CA LEU A 84 21.67 -7.58 -9.18
C LEU A 84 22.46 -7.54 -10.49
N VAL A 85 23.36 -6.57 -10.66
CA VAL A 85 24.21 -6.46 -11.86
C VAL A 85 25.18 -7.63 -11.95
N VAL A 86 25.84 -8.00 -10.86
CA VAL A 86 26.80 -9.11 -10.82
C VAL A 86 26.10 -10.44 -11.08
N VAL A 87 25.00 -10.73 -10.36
CA VAL A 87 24.24 -11.98 -10.53
C VAL A 87 23.64 -12.07 -11.93
N GLY A 88 23.06 -10.96 -12.44
CA GLY A 88 22.53 -10.91 -13.80
C GLY A 88 23.61 -11.14 -14.87
N GLY A 89 24.78 -10.53 -14.70
CA GLY A 89 25.92 -10.71 -15.62
C GLY A 89 26.43 -12.15 -15.64
N VAL A 90 26.59 -12.79 -14.48
CA VAL A 90 27.01 -14.20 -14.40
C VAL A 90 25.98 -15.12 -15.04
N LEU A 91 24.68 -14.88 -14.81
CA LEU A 91 23.61 -15.68 -15.40
C LEU A 91 23.61 -15.58 -16.93
N LEU A 92 23.73 -14.37 -17.47
CA LEU A 92 23.81 -14.14 -18.91
C LEU A 92 25.07 -14.76 -19.53
N PHE A 93 26.20 -14.73 -18.83
CA PHE A 93 27.42 -15.38 -19.28
C PHE A 93 27.28 -16.90 -19.39
N VAL A 94 26.67 -17.54 -18.38
CA VAL A 94 26.41 -18.99 -18.38
C VAL A 94 25.44 -19.38 -19.50
N LEU A 95 24.35 -18.62 -19.67
CA LEU A 95 23.40 -18.82 -20.75
C LEU A 95 24.07 -18.64 -22.13
N GLY A 96 24.80 -17.55 -22.32
CA GLY A 96 25.52 -17.26 -23.56
C GLY A 96 26.54 -18.35 -23.90
N SER A 97 27.30 -18.82 -22.91
CA SER A 97 28.28 -19.90 -23.08
C SER A 97 27.61 -21.23 -23.41
N SER A 98 26.47 -21.54 -22.77
CA SER A 98 25.73 -22.77 -23.02
C SER A 98 25.13 -22.78 -24.43
N VAL A 99 24.58 -21.64 -24.87
CA VAL A 99 24.07 -21.45 -26.23
C VAL A 99 25.22 -21.55 -27.24
N TRP A 100 26.35 -20.89 -26.99
CA TRP A 100 27.53 -20.95 -27.84
C TRP A 100 28.02 -22.39 -28.02
N HIS A 101 28.11 -23.18 -26.94
CA HIS A 101 28.46 -24.60 -27.00
C HIS A 101 27.42 -25.48 -27.71
N LEU A 102 26.17 -25.03 -27.83
CA LEU A 102 25.13 -25.78 -28.54
C LEU A 102 25.21 -25.60 -30.06
N PHE A 103 25.77 -24.48 -30.52
CA PHE A 103 25.89 -24.09 -31.93
C PHE A 103 27.30 -24.22 -32.50
N SER A 104 28.28 -24.56 -31.65
CA SER A 104 29.64 -24.99 -32.03
C SER A 104 29.72 -26.50 -32.13
#